data_AF-A0A176RY39-F1
#
_entry.id   AF-A0A176RY39-F1
#
_cell.length_a   1.000
_cell.length_b   1.000
_cell.length_c   1.000
_cell.angle_alpha   90.00
_cell.angle_beta   90.00
_cell.angle_gamma   90.00
#
_symmetry.space_group_name_H-M   'P 1'
#
loop_
_entity.id
_entity.type
_entity.pdbx_description
1 polymer ?
#
loop_
_entity_poly.entity_id
_entity_poly.type
_entity_poly.pdbx_seq_one_letter_code
_entity_poly.pdbx_strand_id
1 'polypeptide(L)' 'MGQLIEWPDVITEGKDIEECRAMLRDALNEMVLAYQMQNQEIPLGNSLIEQLPVEIDDVCQAA' A
#
# COMPACT_ATOMS: atom_id res chain seq x y z
N MET A 1 -10.66 2.26 2.15
CA MET A 1 -9.30 2.06 2.68
C MET A 1 -8.35 1.79 1.53
N GLY A 2 -7.19 2.43 1.54
CA GLY A 2 -6.12 2.26 0.57
C GLY A 2 -4.77 2.25 1.28
N GLN A 3 -3.81 1.55 0.68
CA GLN A 3 -2.48 1.37 1.24
C GLN A 3 -1.46 1.48 0.12
N LEU A 4 -0.29 2.06 0.42
CA LEU A 4 0.84 2.06 -0.50
C LEU A 4 1.66 0.78 -0.34
N ILE A 5 1.98 0.14 -1.47
CA ILE A 5 2.79 -1.09 -1.48
C ILE A 5 4.23 -0.80 -1.06
N GLU A 6 4.80 0.30 -1.57
CA GLU A 6 6.17 0.73 -1.24
C GLU A 6 6.31 1.18 0.22
N TRP A 7 5.22 1.65 0.83
CA TRP A 7 5.17 2.14 2.21
C TRP A 7 3.97 1.56 2.95
N PRO A 8 4.12 0.37 3.54
CA PRO A 8 3.03 -0.29 4.26
C PRO A 8 2.56 0.50 5.49
N ASP A 9 3.39 1.40 6.01
CA ASP A 9 3.04 2.31 7.11
C ASP A 9 2.06 3.42 6.68
N VAL A 10 1.88 3.67 5.38
CA VAL A 10 0.97 4.68 4.86
C VAL A 10 -0.34 4.02 4.42
N ILE A 11 -1.30 4.04 5.34
CA ILE A 11 -2.67 3.53 5.14
C ILE A 11 -3.63 4.70 5.36
N THR A 12 -4.58 4.87 4.44
CA THR A 12 -5.65 5.86 4.63
C THR A 12 -7.01 5.23 4.41
N GLU A 13 -8.00 5.77 5.11
CA GLU A 13 -9.40 5.47 4.91
C GLU A 13 -10.12 6.76 4.57
N GLY A 14 -10.84 6.74 3.45
CA GLY A 14 -11.66 7.84 3.00
C GLY A 14 -13.04 7.32 2.63
N LYS A 15 -14.01 8.24 2.57
CA LYS A 15 -15.41 7.97 2.27
C LYS A 15 -15.63 7.41 0.85
N ASP A 16 -14.80 7.89 -0.08
CA ASP A 16 -14.84 7.51 -1.50
C ASP A 16 -13.41 7.24 -2.02
N ILE A 17 -13.30 6.61 -3.18
CA ILE A 17 -12.01 6.27 -3.80
C ILE A 17 -11.16 7.52 -4.06
N GLU A 18 -11.79 8.63 -4.48
CA GLU A 18 -11.08 9.88 -4.75
C GLU A 18 -10.55 10.52 -3.46
N GLU A 19 -11.34 10.52 -2.39
CA GLU A 19 -10.92 11.04 -1.08
C GLU A 19 -9.78 10.19 -0.51
N CYS A 20 -9.90 8.86 -0.58
CA CYS A 20 -8.84 7.94 -0.17
C CYS A 20 -7.55 8.16 -0.97
N ARG A 21 -7.65 8.40 -2.29
CA ARG A 21 -6.50 8.73 -3.15
C ARG A 21 -5.85 10.06 -2.76
N ALA A 22 -6.65 11.10 -2.49
CA ALA A 22 -6.13 12.40 -2.06
C ALA A 22 -5.39 12.27 -0.73
N MET A 23 -5.99 11.61 0.26
CA MET A 23 -5.38 11.36 1.57
C MET A 23 -4.10 10.53 1.46
N LEU A 24 -4.07 9.48 0.62
CA LEU A 24 -2.85 8.69 0.40
C LEU A 24 -1.71 9.55 -0.12
N ARG A 25 -2.03 10.48 -1.03
CA ARG A 25 -1.03 11.35 -1.67
C ARG A 25 -0.49 12.40 -0.70
N ASP A 26 -1.34 12.91 0.18
CA ASP A 26 -0.94 13.83 1.25
C ASP A 26 -0.06 13.13 2.27
N ALA A 27 -0.48 11.96 2.79
CA ALA A 27 0.29 11.18 3.74
C ALA A 27 1.65 10.73 3.16
N LEU A 28 1.70 10.37 1.87
CA LEU A 28 2.95 10.10 1.15
C LEU A 28 3.88 11.33 1.16
N ASN A 29 3.37 12.52 0.83
CA ASN A 29 4.19 13.73 0.80
C ASN A 29 4.77 14.07 2.18
N GLU A 30 3.98 13.91 3.25
CA GLU A 30 4.46 14.12 4.62
C GLU A 30 5.57 13.13 5.00
N MET A 31 5.43 11.87 4.61
CA MET A 31 6.47 10.85 4.83
C MET A 31 7.74 11.15 4.03
N VAL A 32 7.62 11.55 2.75
CA VAL A 32 8.76 11.99 1.94
C VAL A 32 9.49 13.15 2.63
N LEU A 33 8.76 14.17 3.09
CA LEU A 33 9.34 15.33 3.78
C LEU A 33 10.06 14.90 5.07
N ALA A 34 9.45 14.03 5.87
CA ALA A 34 10.06 13.51 7.09
C ALA A 34 11.36 12.74 6.80
N TYR A 35 11.40 11.94 5.74
CA TYR A 35 12.62 11.22 5.31
C TYR A 35 13.69 12.19 4.82
N GLN A 36 13.31 13.21 4.04
CA GLN A 36 14.24 14.25 3.58
C GLN A 36 14.86 15.03 4.75
N MET A 37 14.05 15.40 5.75
CA MET A 37 14.52 16.07 6.97
C MET A 37 15.46 15.20 7.79
N GLN A 38 15.21 13.89 7.83
CA GLN A 38 16.05 12.91 8.53
C GLN A 38 17.26 12.45 7.69
N ASN A 39 17.41 12.98 6.47
CA ASN A 39 18.43 12.58 5.51
C ASN A 39 18.46 11.06 5.25
N GLN A 40 17.28 10.43 5.35
CA GLN A 40 17.09 9.01 5.08
C GLN A 40 16.82 8.77 3.60
N GLU A 41 17.28 7.62 3.10
CA GLU A 41 17.00 7.21 1.73
C GLU A 41 15.51 6.87 1.57
N ILE A 42 14.88 7.51 0.59
CA ILE A 42 13.51 7.20 0.20
C ILE A 42 13.55 5.89 -0.59
N PRO A 43 12.75 4.87 -0.24
CA PRO A 43 12.67 3.65 -1.04
C PRO A 43 12.16 4.01 -2.43
N LEU A 44 13.04 3.84 -3.42
CA LEU A 44 12.74 4.08 -4.82
C LEU A 44 11.92 2.90 -5.33
N GLY A 45 10.73 3.22 -5.85
CA GLY A 45 9.70 2.26 -6.25
C GLY A 45 10.23 1.20 -7.22
N ASN A 46 10.50 0.03 -6.67
CA ASN A 46 10.99 -1.16 -7.39
C ASN A 46 10.07 -2.35 -7.11
N SER A 47 8.79 -2.14 -6.78
CA SER A 47 7.85 -3.24 -6.59
C SER A 47 7.64 -4.02 -7.88
N LEU A 48 8.36 -5.13 -8.00
CA LEU A 48 7.91 -6.27 -8.77
C LEU A 48 6.61 -6.76 -8.12
N ILE A 49 5.47 -6.45 -8.73
CA ILE A 49 4.17 -6.95 -8.25
C ILE A 49 3.93 -8.29 -8.92
N GLU A 50 4.09 -9.38 -8.18
CA GLU A 50 3.72 -10.73 -8.62
C GLU A 50 2.43 -11.16 -7.92
N GLN A 51 1.40 -11.48 -8.69
CA GLN A 51 0.16 -12.04 -8.15
C GLN A 51 0.34 -13.54 -7.94
N LEU A 52 0.50 -13.98 -6.69
CA LEU A 52 0.42 -15.39 -6.34
C LEU A 52 -1.04 -15.74 -6.01
N PRO A 53 -1.72 -16.58 -6.82
CA PRO A 53 -3.04 -17.07 -6.45
C PRO A 53 -2.94 -17.89 -5.16
N VAL A 54 -3.85 -17.66 -4.22
CA VAL A 54 -3.98 -18.52 -3.05
C VAL A 54 -4.64 -19.81 -3.51
N GLU A 55 -3.88 -20.90 -3.54
CA GLU A 55 -4.45 -22.24 -3.68
C GLU A 55 -5.23 -22.57 -2.39
N ILE A 56 -6.54 -22.42 -2.45
CA ILE A 56 -7.43 -22.93 -1.40
C ILE A 56 -7.60 -24.42 -1.71
N ASP A 57 -7.09 -25.28 -0.83
CA ASP A 57 -7.27 -26.73 -0.93
C ASP A 57 -8.77 -26.99 -1.10
N ASP A 58 -9.14 -27.50 -2.29
CA ASP A 58 -10.50 -27.81 -2.67
C ASP A 58 -11.10 -28.66 -1.55
N VAL A 59 -12.12 -28.16 -0.86
CA VAL A 59 -12.95 -28.97 0.05
C VAL A 59 -13.72 -29.97 -0.80
N CYS A 60 -13.02 -31.01 -1.24
CA CYS A 60 -13.60 -32.23 -1.77
C CYS A 60 -14.28 -32.97 -0.60
N GLN A 61 -15.45 -32.50 -0.17
CA GLN A 61 -16.48 -33.41 0.29
C GLN A 61 -17.49 -33.57 -0.84
N ALA A 62 -17.13 -34.42 -1.80
CA ALA A 62 -18.11 -35.05 -2.67
C ALA A 62 -19.01 -35.93 -1.77
N ALA A 63 -20.29 -35.57 -1.68
CA ALA A 63 -21.34 -36.38 -1.06
C ALA A 63 -21.87 -37.42 -2.05
#